data_AF-A0A5M8FKE1-F1
#
_entry.id   AF-A0A5M8FKE1-F1
#
_cell.length_a   1.000
_cell.length_b   1.000
_cell.length_c   1.000
_cell.angle_alpha   90.00
_cell.angle_beta   90.00
_cell.angle_gamma   90.00
#
_symmetry.space_group_name_H-M   'P 1'
#
loop_
_entity.id
_entity.type
_entity.pdbx_description
1 polymer ?
#
loop_
_entity_poly.entity_id
_entity_poly.type
_entity_poly.pdbx_seq_one_letter_code
_entity_poly.pdbx_strand_id
1 'polypeptide(L)'
;MSTRCRAAYAQARLQAAYAALPEESDWERLRGARTLSGWLEEARDGALKQWVKAFSAQSDHHDIEQGLRRQFDEIVEQTAHLMPVPWQPAIRWCAWLPRLGLLEHLRSGGSAPDWAQRDARLTAWLSGQQTDAQELLGEQGAERHWLDAWRRRWPRRWPWSGAGGARRDRAALDRLAARIGAHLAAFRQLAPARAWDSRRALREQLRRSFHQHLLQPVSAFIFLALVALDLERLRRALLDRALFAAAGAAPGSEPEPDWELEQEPDWEPDRISTAGRAA
;
A
#
# COMPACT_ATOMS: atom_id res chain seq x y z
N MET A 1 -8.61 -35.76 6.30
CA MET A 1 -9.07 -35.02 5.10
C MET A 1 -8.02 -35.17 4.01
N SER A 2 -8.36 -35.75 2.85
CA SER A 2 -7.41 -35.98 1.73
C SER A 2 -6.82 -34.66 1.22
N THR A 3 -5.57 -34.68 0.73
CA THR A 3 -4.88 -33.52 0.13
C THR A 3 -5.72 -32.85 -0.97
N ARG A 4 -6.48 -33.63 -1.75
CA ARG A 4 -7.39 -33.12 -2.77
C ARG A 4 -8.57 -32.34 -2.18
N CYS A 5 -9.21 -32.84 -1.12
CA CYS A 5 -10.29 -32.14 -0.43
C CYS A 5 -9.81 -30.81 0.16
N ARG A 6 -8.60 -30.79 0.74
CA ARG A 6 -7.99 -29.56 1.27
C ARG A 6 -7.70 -28.53 0.17
N ALA A 7 -7.17 -28.97 -0.98
CA ALA A 7 -6.93 -28.08 -2.11
C ALA A 7 -8.24 -27.51 -2.70
N ALA A 8 -9.30 -28.32 -2.80
CA ALA A 8 -10.62 -27.86 -3.25
C ALA A 8 -11.25 -26.86 -2.27
N TYR A 9 -11.17 -27.12 -0.96
CA TYR A 9 -11.62 -26.19 0.07
C TYR A 9 -10.85 -24.87 -0.01
N ALA A 10 -9.52 -24.92 -0.09
CA ALA A 10 -8.67 -23.74 -0.24
C ALA A 10 -9.08 -22.92 -1.47
N GLN A 11 -9.27 -23.58 -2.63
CA GLN A 11 -9.71 -22.93 -3.86
C GLN A 11 -11.07 -22.25 -3.70
N ALA A 12 -12.07 -22.92 -3.12
CA ALA A 12 -13.39 -22.35 -2.91
C ALA A 12 -13.34 -21.10 -2.01
N ARG A 13 -12.54 -21.14 -0.94
CA ARG A 13 -12.34 -19.99 -0.04
C ARG A 13 -11.61 -18.84 -0.72
N LEU A 14 -10.59 -19.13 -1.53
CA LEU A 14 -9.89 -18.12 -2.32
C LEU A 14 -10.79 -17.50 -3.39
N GLN A 15 -11.66 -18.27 -4.04
CA GLN A 15 -12.64 -17.74 -5.00
C GLN A 15 -13.66 -16.83 -4.32
N ALA A 16 -14.16 -17.22 -3.14
CA ALA A 16 -15.06 -16.37 -2.36
C ALA A 16 -14.38 -15.06 -1.93
N ALA A 17 -13.12 -15.13 -1.46
CA ALA A 17 -12.34 -13.95 -1.10
C ALA A 17 -12.05 -13.07 -2.31
N TYR A 18 -11.73 -13.66 -3.46
CA TYR A 18 -11.53 -12.97 -4.73
C TYR A 18 -12.80 -12.24 -5.19
N ALA A 19 -13.97 -12.88 -5.09
CA ALA A 19 -15.24 -12.28 -5.47
C ALA A 19 -15.66 -11.09 -4.58
N ALA A 20 -15.06 -10.98 -3.39
CA ALA A 20 -15.26 -9.85 -2.47
C ALA A 20 -14.25 -8.71 -2.69
N LEU A 21 -13.29 -8.85 -3.63
CA LEU A 21 -12.37 -7.77 -3.96
C LEU A 21 -13.10 -6.64 -4.69
N PRO A 22 -12.69 -5.37 -4.46
CA PRO A 22 -13.35 -4.24 -5.10
C PRO A 22 -13.11 -4.24 -6.62
N GLU A 23 -14.16 -3.95 -7.37
CA GLU A 23 -14.15 -3.78 -8.82
C GLU A 23 -13.95 -2.32 -9.21
N GLU A 24 -13.70 -2.05 -10.49
CA GLU A 24 -13.44 -0.67 -10.94
C GLU A 24 -14.62 0.25 -10.63
N SER A 25 -15.86 -0.22 -10.77
CA SER A 25 -17.07 0.53 -10.42
C SER A 25 -17.13 0.96 -8.96
N ASP A 26 -16.60 0.15 -8.04
CA ASP A 26 -16.57 0.51 -6.61
C ASP A 26 -15.62 1.70 -6.38
N TRP A 27 -14.49 1.70 -7.07
CA TRP A 27 -13.52 2.79 -6.98
C TRP A 27 -13.97 4.06 -7.69
N GLU A 28 -14.69 3.91 -8.81
CA GLU A 28 -15.33 4.99 -9.56
C GLU A 28 -16.31 5.76 -8.70
N ARG A 29 -17.17 5.04 -7.96
CA ARG A 29 -18.15 5.62 -7.03
C ARG A 29 -17.47 6.57 -6.04
N LEU A 30 -16.36 6.12 -5.45
CA LEU A 30 -15.62 6.86 -4.42
C LEU A 30 -14.79 8.04 -4.93
N ARG A 31 -14.72 8.29 -6.25
CA ARG A 31 -13.88 9.38 -6.79
C ARG A 31 -14.37 10.77 -6.40
N GLY A 32 -15.66 10.94 -6.18
CA GLY A 32 -16.27 12.24 -5.85
C GLY A 32 -15.90 12.76 -4.46
N ALA A 33 -15.63 11.88 -3.49
CA ALA A 33 -15.36 12.27 -2.11
C ALA A 33 -13.96 12.91 -1.97
N ARG A 34 -13.90 14.19 -1.59
CA ARG A 34 -12.66 14.97 -1.47
C ARG A 34 -12.02 14.91 -0.09
N THR A 35 -12.82 14.72 0.97
CA THR A 35 -12.33 14.64 2.34
C THR A 35 -12.10 13.19 2.76
N LEU A 36 -11.19 12.96 3.71
CA LEU A 36 -10.94 11.62 4.24
C LEU A 36 -12.20 11.05 4.91
N SER A 37 -12.88 11.84 5.75
CA SER A 37 -14.10 11.42 6.44
C SER A 37 -15.20 10.99 5.46
N GLY A 38 -15.55 11.84 4.49
CA GLY A 38 -16.59 11.52 3.50
C GLY A 38 -16.22 10.31 2.65
N TRP A 39 -14.95 10.16 2.31
CA TRP A 39 -14.46 8.99 1.56
C TRP A 39 -14.58 7.70 2.38
N LEU A 40 -14.25 7.73 3.68
CA LEU A 40 -14.38 6.58 4.58
C LEU A 40 -15.85 6.18 4.79
N GLU A 41 -16.75 7.14 4.98
CA GLU A 41 -18.19 6.85 5.10
C GLU A 41 -18.71 6.17 3.84
N GLU A 42 -18.42 6.73 2.66
CA GLU A 42 -18.90 6.16 1.41
C GLU A 42 -18.28 4.78 1.12
N ALA A 43 -17.01 4.55 1.52
CA ALA A 43 -16.35 3.26 1.39
C ALA A 43 -16.90 2.19 2.33
N ARG A 44 -17.44 2.57 3.50
CA ARG A 44 -18.08 1.65 4.47
C ARG A 44 -19.40 1.07 3.96
N ASP A 45 -20.05 1.73 3.00
CA ASP A 45 -21.28 1.29 2.36
C ASP A 45 -21.05 0.49 1.07
N GLY A 46 -19.85 -0.06 0.87
CA GLY A 46 -19.50 -0.78 -0.37
C GLY A 46 -18.55 -1.96 -0.17
N ALA A 47 -17.96 -2.43 -1.28
CA ALA A 47 -17.01 -3.54 -1.28
C ALA A 47 -15.75 -3.27 -0.43
N LEU A 48 -15.39 -1.99 -0.24
CA LEU A 48 -14.24 -1.58 0.55
C LEU A 48 -14.47 -1.58 2.07
N LYS A 49 -15.69 -1.88 2.55
CA LYS A 49 -16.05 -1.82 3.97
C LYS A 49 -15.04 -2.49 4.89
N GLN A 50 -14.64 -3.72 4.56
CA GLN A 50 -13.71 -4.49 5.37
C GLN A 50 -12.29 -3.91 5.34
N TRP A 51 -11.96 -3.17 4.29
CA TRP A 51 -10.63 -2.60 4.08
C TRP A 51 -10.47 -1.26 4.79
N VAL A 52 -11.55 -0.50 4.94
CA VAL A 52 -11.53 0.81 5.59
C VAL A 52 -11.87 0.76 7.08
N LYS A 53 -12.25 -0.42 7.61
CA LYS A 53 -12.69 -0.61 9.00
C LYS A 53 -11.67 -0.12 10.03
N ALA A 54 -10.38 -0.23 9.72
CA ALA A 54 -9.30 0.14 10.63
C ALA A 54 -8.97 1.64 10.64
N PHE A 55 -9.56 2.44 9.76
CA PHE A 55 -9.22 3.85 9.59
C PHE A 55 -10.37 4.77 10.04
N SER A 56 -10.00 5.93 10.57
CA SER A 56 -10.90 7.01 10.96
C SER A 56 -10.52 8.30 10.26
N ALA A 57 -11.36 9.33 10.40
CA ALA A 57 -11.06 10.67 9.89
C ALA A 57 -9.83 11.30 10.58
N GLN A 58 -9.41 10.79 11.73
CA GLN A 58 -8.24 11.24 12.49
C GLN A 58 -6.97 10.44 12.17
N SER A 59 -7.08 9.37 11.36
CA SER A 59 -5.91 8.57 10.99
C SER A 59 -4.93 9.43 10.20
N ASP A 60 -3.72 9.59 10.73
CA ASP A 60 -2.65 10.26 10.03
C ASP A 60 -1.99 9.33 8.99
N HIS A 61 -1.02 9.85 8.24
CA HIS A 61 -0.27 9.07 7.27
C HIS A 61 0.42 7.85 7.88
N HIS A 62 0.80 7.94 9.16
CA HIS A 62 1.51 6.90 9.87
C HIS A 62 0.57 5.73 10.23
N ASP A 63 -0.61 6.06 10.77
CA ASP A 63 -1.70 5.12 11.05
C ASP A 63 -2.15 4.39 9.79
N ILE A 64 -2.29 5.12 8.68
CA ILE A 64 -2.67 4.56 7.38
C ILE A 64 -1.66 3.51 6.93
N GLU A 65 -0.38 3.87 6.92
CA GLU A 65 0.71 2.98 6.51
C GLU A 65 0.79 1.71 7.38
N GLN A 66 0.66 1.86 8.70
CA GLN A 66 0.68 0.74 9.63
C GLN A 66 -0.54 -0.16 9.44
N GLY A 67 -1.74 0.42 9.31
CA GLY A 67 -2.98 -0.32 9.12
C GLY A 67 -2.97 -1.14 7.84
N LEU A 68 -2.45 -0.58 6.74
CA LEU A 68 -2.33 -1.30 5.46
C LEU A 68 -1.35 -2.47 5.54
N ARG A 69 -0.20 -2.30 6.20
CA ARG A 69 0.75 -3.41 6.43
C ARG A 69 0.14 -4.51 7.29
N ARG A 70 -0.57 -4.14 8.36
CA ARG A 70 -1.28 -5.09 9.23
C ARG A 70 -2.34 -5.86 8.45
N GLN A 71 -3.15 -5.16 7.64
CA GLN A 71 -4.17 -5.79 6.81
C GLN A 71 -3.55 -6.78 5.81
N PHE A 72 -2.43 -6.42 5.18
CA PHE A 72 -1.73 -7.34 4.28
C PHE A 72 -1.20 -8.57 5.02
N ASP A 73 -0.61 -8.40 6.20
CA ASP A 73 -0.13 -9.51 7.03
C ASP A 73 -1.28 -10.47 7.42
N GLU A 74 -2.42 -9.93 7.82
CA GLU A 74 -3.62 -10.71 8.15
C GLU A 74 -4.12 -11.51 6.96
N ILE A 75 -4.17 -10.90 5.77
CA ILE A 75 -4.60 -11.60 4.54
C ILE A 75 -3.59 -12.68 4.14
N VAL A 76 -2.29 -12.41 4.26
CA VAL A 76 -1.23 -13.41 4.03
C VAL A 76 -1.40 -14.59 4.99
N GLU A 77 -1.63 -14.33 6.27
CA GLU A 77 -1.78 -15.37 7.27
C GLU A 77 -3.06 -16.19 7.07
N GLN A 78 -4.19 -15.54 6.76
CA GLN A 78 -5.43 -16.22 6.40
C GLN A 78 -5.24 -17.09 5.16
N THR A 79 -4.57 -16.57 4.12
CA THR A 79 -4.27 -17.30 2.90
C THR A 79 -3.38 -18.52 3.19
N ALA A 80 -2.37 -18.37 4.04
CA ALA A 80 -1.50 -19.47 4.44
C ALA A 80 -2.30 -20.58 5.15
N HIS A 81 -3.19 -20.24 6.08
CA HIS A 81 -4.01 -21.21 6.81
C HIS A 81 -4.93 -22.03 5.89
N LEU A 82 -5.44 -21.44 4.81
CA LEU A 82 -6.26 -22.14 3.83
C LEU A 82 -5.45 -23.17 3.02
N MET A 83 -4.17 -22.89 2.79
CA MET A 83 -3.32 -23.67 1.90
C MET A 83 -2.74 -24.92 2.58
N PRO A 84 -2.36 -25.96 1.80
CA PRO A 84 -1.68 -27.12 2.34
C PRO A 84 -0.42 -26.72 3.13
N VAL A 85 -0.19 -27.38 4.28
CA VAL A 85 0.91 -27.08 5.21
C VAL A 85 2.26 -26.84 4.52
N PRO A 86 2.69 -27.65 3.52
CA PRO A 86 3.98 -27.45 2.88
C PRO A 86 4.13 -26.13 2.09
N TRP A 87 3.01 -25.48 1.71
CA TRP A 87 3.01 -24.20 0.99
C TRP A 87 2.97 -22.98 1.90
N GLN A 88 2.60 -23.16 3.17
CA GLN A 88 2.42 -22.04 4.10
C GLN A 88 3.67 -21.18 4.30
N PRO A 89 4.89 -21.75 4.43
CA PRO A 89 6.10 -20.93 4.58
C PRO A 89 6.33 -20.01 3.38
N ALA A 90 6.09 -20.51 2.16
CA ALA A 90 6.23 -19.71 0.94
C ALA A 90 5.22 -18.56 0.86
N ILE A 91 4.02 -18.74 1.39
CA ILE A 91 2.97 -17.72 1.45
C ILE A 91 3.29 -16.69 2.53
N ARG A 92 3.63 -17.13 3.75
CA ARG A 92 4.02 -16.25 4.86
C ARG A 92 5.23 -15.38 4.51
N TRP A 93 6.11 -15.87 3.64
CA TRP A 93 7.23 -15.10 3.10
C TRP A 93 6.80 -13.83 2.35
N CYS A 94 5.62 -13.80 1.73
CA CYS A 94 5.10 -12.63 1.02
C CYS A 94 4.85 -11.44 1.94
N ALA A 95 4.59 -11.65 3.24
CA ALA A 95 4.39 -10.59 4.23
C ALA A 95 5.62 -9.65 4.40
N TRP A 96 6.80 -10.08 3.94
CA TRP A 96 8.00 -9.25 3.94
C TRP A 96 8.05 -8.22 2.80
N LEU A 97 7.27 -8.40 1.73
CA LEU A 97 7.32 -7.54 0.53
C LEU A 97 7.12 -6.04 0.86
N PRO A 98 6.13 -5.62 1.67
CA PRO A 98 5.93 -4.20 1.98
C PRO A 98 7.07 -3.57 2.81
N ARG A 99 7.93 -4.40 3.41
CA ARG A 99 8.98 -3.96 4.34
C ARG A 99 10.37 -3.93 3.71
N LEU A 100 10.53 -4.43 2.49
CA LEU A 100 11.83 -4.54 1.83
C LEU A 100 12.54 -3.20 1.69
N GLY A 101 11.81 -2.12 1.39
CA GLY A 101 12.40 -0.77 1.28
C GLY A 101 12.94 -0.25 2.61
N LEU A 102 12.25 -0.50 3.73
CA LEU A 102 12.76 -0.15 5.04
C LEU A 102 14.00 -0.98 5.38
N LEU A 103 13.98 -2.28 5.13
CA LEU A 103 15.15 -3.13 5.35
C LEU A 103 16.35 -2.61 4.54
N GLU A 104 16.12 -2.07 3.34
CA GLU A 104 17.18 -1.49 2.49
C GLU A 104 17.78 -0.24 3.09
N HIS A 105 16.93 0.63 3.65
CA HIS A 105 17.34 1.80 4.39
C HIS A 105 18.19 1.44 5.62
N LEU A 106 17.70 0.51 6.45
CA LEU A 106 18.42 0.06 7.65
C LEU A 106 19.79 -0.54 7.31
N ARG A 107 19.86 -1.35 6.25
CA ARG A 107 21.14 -1.93 5.79
C ARG A 107 22.11 -0.86 5.28
N SER A 108 21.60 0.23 4.73
CA SER A 108 22.41 1.36 4.24
C SER A 108 22.92 2.26 5.38
N GLY A 109 22.74 1.86 6.65
CA GLY A 109 23.13 2.62 7.83
C GLY A 109 22.08 3.62 8.30
N GLY A 110 20.88 3.62 7.72
CA GLY A 110 19.77 4.43 8.17
C GLY A 110 19.27 3.99 9.56
N SER A 111 18.84 4.95 10.38
CA SER A 111 18.19 4.65 11.65
C SER A 111 16.79 4.09 11.43
N ALA A 112 16.34 3.22 12.35
CA ALA A 112 14.96 2.78 12.35
C ALA A 112 14.06 3.98 12.68
N PRO A 113 13.08 4.31 11.82
CA PRO A 113 12.14 5.36 12.14
C PRO A 113 11.28 4.92 13.33
N ASP A 114 10.80 5.86 14.14
CA ASP A 114 10.08 5.59 15.39
C ASP A 114 8.91 4.63 15.21
N TRP A 115 8.28 4.71 14.05
CA TRP A 115 7.18 3.83 13.73
C TRP A 115 7.51 2.35 13.56
N ALA A 116 8.76 2.01 13.23
CA ALA A 116 9.16 0.62 13.07
C ALA A 116 8.92 -0.18 14.36
N GLN A 117 8.93 0.50 15.51
CA GLN A 117 8.63 -0.08 16.83
C GLN A 117 7.15 -0.48 16.98
N ARG A 118 6.24 0.13 16.21
CA ARG A 118 4.80 -0.18 16.20
C ARG A 118 4.42 -1.28 15.22
N ASP A 119 5.33 -1.70 14.36
CA ASP A 119 5.11 -2.79 13.41
C ASP A 119 5.51 -4.12 14.05
N ALA A 120 4.52 -4.93 14.43
CA ALA A 120 4.74 -6.17 15.19
C ALA A 120 5.74 -7.13 14.51
N ARG A 121 5.76 -7.19 13.17
CA ARG A 121 6.69 -8.05 12.43
C ARG A 121 8.11 -7.51 12.48
N LEU A 122 8.29 -6.19 12.38
CA LEU A 122 9.61 -5.57 12.54
C LEU A 122 10.11 -5.68 13.98
N THR A 123 9.24 -5.43 14.97
CA THR A 123 9.58 -5.57 16.39
C THR A 123 10.00 -7.00 16.72
N ALA A 124 9.25 -8.01 16.25
CA ALA A 124 9.60 -9.42 16.43
C ALA A 124 10.93 -9.79 15.75
N TRP A 125 11.28 -9.13 14.65
CA TRP A 125 12.57 -9.31 14.01
C TRP A 125 13.71 -8.63 14.80
N LEU A 126 13.54 -7.37 15.19
CA LEU A 126 14.53 -6.60 15.96
C LEU A 126 14.81 -7.24 17.33
N SER A 127 13.81 -7.87 17.94
CA SER A 127 13.95 -8.62 19.20
C SER A 127 14.57 -10.02 19.03
N GLY A 128 14.82 -10.46 17.79
CA GLY A 128 15.36 -11.80 17.49
C GLY A 128 14.36 -12.95 17.59
N GLN A 129 13.06 -12.67 17.77
CA GLN A 129 12.01 -13.68 17.88
C GLN A 129 11.62 -14.32 16.53
N GLN A 130 11.97 -13.69 15.40
CA GLN A 130 11.62 -14.16 14.06
C GLN A 130 12.83 -14.55 13.22
N THR A 131 13.02 -15.86 13.00
CA THR A 131 14.17 -16.44 12.29
C THR A 131 14.15 -16.21 10.78
N ASP A 132 12.95 -16.11 10.17
CA ASP A 132 12.77 -15.85 8.74
C ASP A 132 13.48 -14.58 8.25
N ALA A 133 13.52 -13.55 9.11
CA ALA A 133 14.15 -12.29 8.78
C ALA A 133 15.67 -12.34 8.92
N GLN A 134 16.22 -13.15 9.84
CA GLN A 134 17.65 -13.44 9.87
C GLN A 134 18.09 -14.16 8.59
N GLU A 135 17.24 -15.04 8.04
CA GLU A 135 17.48 -15.62 6.73
C GLU A 135 17.44 -14.58 5.61
N LEU A 136 16.49 -13.62 5.64
CA LEU A 136 16.51 -12.48 4.70
C LEU A 136 17.87 -11.81 4.76
N LEU A 137 18.34 -11.48 5.98
CA LEU A 137 19.61 -10.80 6.21
C LEU A 137 20.80 -11.56 5.63
N GLY A 138 20.86 -12.88 5.85
CA GLY A 138 21.91 -13.76 5.35
C GLY A 138 23.32 -13.39 5.82
N GLU A 139 24.19 -14.39 5.86
CA GLU A 139 25.62 -14.14 6.04
C GLU A 139 26.19 -13.55 4.74
N GLN A 140 26.62 -12.29 4.83
CA GLN A 140 27.56 -11.60 3.95
C GLN A 140 27.07 -11.14 2.55
N GLY A 141 26.77 -9.83 2.47
CA GLY A 141 27.46 -8.88 1.58
C GLY A 141 27.31 -8.95 0.05
N ALA A 142 26.85 -10.06 -0.54
CA ALA A 142 26.90 -10.22 -2.00
C ALA A 142 25.77 -9.49 -2.75
N GLU A 143 24.66 -9.18 -2.08
CA GLU A 143 23.42 -8.76 -2.75
C GLU A 143 23.16 -7.27 -2.53
N ARG A 144 23.06 -6.50 -3.62
CA ARG A 144 22.86 -5.05 -3.53
C ARG A 144 21.43 -4.63 -3.18
N HIS A 145 20.41 -5.48 -3.35
CA HIS A 145 19.01 -5.14 -3.09
C HIS A 145 18.24 -6.27 -2.39
N TRP A 146 17.44 -5.94 -1.36
CA TRP A 146 16.67 -6.94 -0.60
C TRP A 146 15.58 -7.64 -1.41
N LEU A 147 15.06 -6.99 -2.45
CA LEU A 147 14.12 -7.64 -3.35
C LEU A 147 14.74 -8.87 -4.02
N ASP A 148 16.00 -8.78 -4.43
CA ASP A 148 16.69 -9.91 -5.05
C ASP A 148 16.97 -11.02 -4.02
N ALA A 149 17.29 -10.63 -2.78
CA ALA A 149 17.46 -11.55 -1.65
C ALA A 149 16.18 -12.34 -1.37
N TRP A 150 15.06 -11.64 -1.28
CA TRP A 150 13.74 -12.20 -1.10
C TRP A 150 13.39 -13.16 -2.25
N ARG A 151 13.61 -12.73 -3.50
CA ARG A 151 13.32 -13.52 -4.71
C ARG A 151 14.15 -14.81 -4.79
N ARG A 152 15.43 -14.78 -4.43
CA ARG A 152 16.30 -15.97 -4.44
C ARG A 152 15.90 -16.99 -3.37
N ARG A 153 15.44 -16.52 -2.21
CA ARG A 153 15.08 -17.38 -1.07
C ARG A 153 13.65 -17.92 -1.14
N TRP A 154 12.77 -17.25 -1.88
CA TRP A 154 11.38 -17.67 -2.01
C TRP A 154 11.23 -19.09 -2.58
N PRO A 155 11.89 -19.49 -3.68
CA PRO A 155 11.83 -20.87 -4.18
C PRO A 155 12.30 -21.94 -3.20
N ARG A 156 13.20 -21.63 -2.25
CA ARG A 156 13.67 -22.61 -1.25
C ARG A 156 12.57 -23.04 -0.28
N ARG A 157 11.49 -22.27 -0.20
CA ARG A 157 10.33 -22.52 0.68
C ARG A 157 9.23 -23.31 -0.02
N TRP A 158 9.38 -23.65 -1.30
CA TRP A 158 8.35 -24.39 -2.03
C TRP A 158 8.53 -25.89 -1.79
N PRO A 159 7.43 -26.66 -1.69
CA PRO A 159 7.49 -28.09 -1.42
C PRO A 159 7.88 -28.88 -2.67
N TRP A 160 9.17 -29.13 -2.86
CA TRP A 160 9.73 -29.73 -4.08
C TRP A 160 9.73 -31.26 -4.17
N SER A 161 9.10 -31.97 -3.24
CA SER A 161 9.18 -33.43 -3.22
C SER A 161 8.37 -34.12 -4.34
N GLY A 162 9.09 -34.53 -5.38
CA GLY A 162 8.96 -35.85 -6.05
C GLY A 162 7.78 -36.16 -6.97
N ALA A 163 6.70 -35.38 -7.01
CA ALA A 163 5.55 -35.67 -7.86
C ALA A 163 5.49 -34.81 -9.13
N GLY A 164 4.93 -35.33 -10.23
CA GLY A 164 4.77 -34.58 -11.49
C GLY A 164 4.04 -33.23 -11.36
N GLY A 165 3.23 -33.04 -10.31
CA GLY A 165 2.61 -31.76 -9.95
C GLY A 165 3.63 -30.67 -9.59
N ALA A 166 4.74 -31.02 -8.95
CA ALA A 166 5.76 -30.06 -8.51
C ALA A 166 6.40 -29.30 -9.69
N ARG A 167 6.58 -29.94 -10.86
CA ARG A 167 7.09 -29.27 -12.06
C ARG A 167 6.09 -28.26 -12.64
N ARG A 168 4.80 -28.61 -12.67
CA ARG A 168 3.75 -27.71 -13.15
C ARG A 168 3.60 -26.50 -12.24
N ASP A 169 3.58 -26.73 -10.93
CA ASP A 169 3.49 -25.68 -9.91
C ASP A 169 4.72 -24.77 -9.96
N ARG A 170 5.92 -25.34 -10.10
CA ARG A 170 7.16 -24.59 -10.35
C ARG A 170 7.02 -23.65 -11.53
N ALA A 171 6.69 -24.20 -12.70
CA ALA A 171 6.62 -23.43 -13.93
C ALA A 171 5.55 -22.32 -13.85
N ALA A 172 4.44 -22.57 -13.15
CA ALA A 172 3.41 -21.56 -12.92
C ALA A 172 3.90 -20.41 -12.02
N LEU A 173 4.60 -20.73 -10.93
CA LEU A 173 5.17 -19.73 -10.02
C LEU A 173 6.33 -18.96 -10.65
N ASP A 174 7.20 -19.63 -11.41
CA ASP A 174 8.28 -18.99 -12.16
C ASP A 174 7.70 -18.01 -13.20
N ARG A 175 6.63 -18.39 -13.91
CA ARG A 175 5.92 -17.47 -14.82
C ARG A 175 5.30 -16.28 -14.10
N LEU A 176 4.70 -16.50 -12.92
CA LEU A 176 4.15 -15.41 -12.10
C LEU A 176 5.26 -14.44 -11.66
N ALA A 177 6.36 -14.96 -11.11
CA ALA A 177 7.51 -14.15 -10.70
C ALA A 177 8.14 -13.39 -11.88
N ALA A 178 8.28 -14.02 -13.04
CA ALA A 178 8.78 -13.37 -14.25
C ALA A 178 7.85 -12.23 -14.70
N ARG A 179 6.53 -12.44 -14.67
CA ARG A 179 5.54 -11.41 -15.00
C ARG A 179 5.61 -10.21 -14.06
N ILE A 180 5.62 -10.45 -12.75
CA ILE A 180 5.75 -9.37 -11.75
C ILE A 180 7.09 -8.66 -11.90
N GLY A 181 8.19 -9.39 -12.10
CA GLY A 181 9.51 -8.82 -12.33
C GLY A 181 9.58 -7.94 -13.58
N ALA A 182 9.01 -8.40 -14.70
CA ALA A 182 8.93 -7.62 -15.93
C ALA A 182 8.08 -6.36 -15.76
N HIS A 183 6.95 -6.46 -15.06
CA HIS A 183 6.14 -5.30 -14.72
C HIS A 183 6.94 -4.29 -13.88
N LEU A 184 7.61 -4.72 -12.80
CA LEU A 184 8.41 -3.83 -11.96
C LEU A 184 9.54 -3.14 -12.73
N ALA A 185 10.22 -3.86 -13.62
CA ALA A 185 11.28 -3.31 -14.47
C ALA A 185 10.74 -2.22 -15.42
N ALA A 186 9.62 -2.50 -16.10
CA ALA A 186 8.97 -1.53 -16.97
C ALA A 186 8.40 -0.33 -16.19
N PHE A 187 7.80 -0.60 -15.02
CA PHE A 187 7.18 0.41 -14.16
C PHE A 187 8.20 1.45 -13.65
N ARG A 188 9.43 1.03 -13.33
CA ARG A 188 10.52 1.94 -12.91
C ARG A 188 10.92 2.97 -13.96
N GLN A 189 10.67 2.69 -15.24
CA GLN A 189 11.00 3.59 -16.36
C GLN A 189 9.77 4.38 -16.83
N LEU A 190 8.60 4.14 -16.23
CA LEU A 190 7.33 4.65 -16.71
C LEU A 190 7.06 6.06 -16.17
N ALA A 191 6.57 6.94 -17.05
CA ALA A 191 6.13 8.27 -16.64
C ALA A 191 4.98 8.19 -15.60
N PRO A 192 4.94 9.07 -14.58
CA PRO A 192 3.92 9.04 -13.52
C PRO A 192 2.48 9.03 -14.04
N ALA A 193 2.21 9.71 -15.15
CA ALA A 193 0.88 9.76 -15.79
C ALA A 193 0.38 8.38 -16.26
N ARG A 194 1.28 7.47 -16.65
CA ARG A 194 0.94 6.11 -17.12
C ARG A 194 1.02 5.05 -16.02
N ALA A 195 1.47 5.44 -14.82
CA ALA A 195 1.67 4.50 -13.71
C ALA A 195 0.36 3.80 -13.31
N TRP A 196 -0.78 4.47 -13.42
CA TRP A 196 -2.07 3.86 -13.09
C TRP A 196 -2.50 2.80 -14.12
N ASP A 197 -2.43 3.14 -15.42
CA ASP A 197 -2.81 2.23 -16.50
C ASP A 197 -1.97 0.95 -16.49
N SER A 198 -0.67 1.07 -16.19
CA SER A 198 0.22 -0.10 -16.06
C SER A 198 -0.21 -1.03 -14.92
N ARG A 199 -0.60 -0.50 -13.75
CA ARG A 199 -1.11 -1.30 -12.63
C ARG A 199 -2.45 -1.97 -12.99
N ARG A 200 -3.35 -1.23 -13.65
CA ARG A 200 -4.64 -1.77 -14.12
C ARG A 200 -4.43 -2.92 -15.12
N ALA A 201 -3.51 -2.76 -16.06
CA ALA A 201 -3.17 -3.81 -17.02
C ALA A 201 -2.61 -5.07 -16.32
N LEU A 202 -1.74 -4.90 -15.32
CA LEU A 202 -1.26 -6.03 -14.52
C LEU A 202 -2.41 -6.71 -13.76
N ARG A 203 -3.30 -5.94 -13.13
CA ARG A 203 -4.48 -6.47 -12.41
C ARG A 203 -5.34 -7.35 -13.32
N GLU A 204 -5.67 -6.88 -14.53
CA GLU A 204 -6.48 -7.66 -15.48
C GLU A 204 -5.77 -8.93 -15.98
N GLN A 205 -4.45 -8.89 -16.14
CA GLN A 205 -3.66 -10.09 -16.46
C GLN A 205 -3.68 -11.09 -15.30
N LEU A 206 -3.59 -10.63 -14.06
CA LEU A 206 -3.66 -11.46 -12.86
C LEU A 206 -5.06 -12.05 -12.67
N ARG A 207 -6.14 -11.28 -12.86
CA ARG A 207 -7.54 -11.79 -12.83
C ARG A 207 -7.73 -12.95 -13.81
N ARG A 208 -7.31 -12.78 -15.07
CA ARG A 208 -7.36 -13.86 -16.08
C ARG A 208 -6.53 -15.08 -15.66
N SER A 209 -5.33 -14.85 -15.14
CA SER A 209 -4.45 -15.92 -14.65
C SER A 209 -5.08 -16.69 -13.48
N PHE A 210 -5.78 -16.01 -12.57
CA PHE A 210 -6.43 -16.63 -11.42
C PHE A 210 -7.46 -17.68 -11.84
N HIS A 211 -8.28 -17.37 -12.86
CA HIS A 211 -9.28 -18.28 -13.40
C HIS A 211 -8.68 -19.47 -14.18
N GLN A 212 -7.47 -19.32 -14.73
CA GLN A 212 -6.78 -20.38 -15.48
C GLN A 212 -6.04 -21.39 -14.57
N HIS A 213 -5.76 -21.02 -13.33
CA HIS A 213 -4.95 -21.80 -12.39
C HIS A 213 -5.78 -22.36 -11.22
N LEU A 214 -6.92 -22.98 -11.54
CA LEU A 214 -7.76 -23.65 -10.53
C LEU A 214 -7.02 -24.84 -9.89
N LEU A 215 -7.20 -24.99 -8.57
CA LEU A 215 -6.63 -26.08 -7.77
C LEU A 215 -5.08 -26.14 -7.78
N GLN A 216 -4.42 -25.04 -8.14
CA GLN A 216 -2.96 -24.93 -8.13
C GLN A 216 -2.51 -23.94 -7.04
N PRO A 217 -1.37 -24.19 -6.37
CA PRO A 217 -0.84 -23.30 -5.34
C PRO A 217 -0.59 -21.86 -5.81
N VAL A 218 -0.28 -21.68 -7.10
CA VAL A 218 -0.09 -20.36 -7.72
C VAL A 218 -1.31 -19.44 -7.56
N SER A 219 -2.53 -19.97 -7.42
CA SER A 219 -3.74 -19.15 -7.25
C SER A 219 -3.70 -18.32 -5.97
N ALA A 220 -3.13 -18.84 -4.88
CA ALA A 220 -2.93 -18.10 -3.64
C ALA A 220 -1.99 -16.89 -3.83
N PHE A 221 -0.92 -17.06 -4.59
CA PHE A 221 0.03 -15.99 -4.86
C PHE A 221 -0.52 -14.94 -5.84
N ILE A 222 -1.32 -15.38 -6.83
CA ILE A 222 -2.06 -14.45 -7.71
C ILE A 222 -3.05 -13.63 -6.89
N PHE A 223 -3.80 -14.28 -5.99
CA PHE A 223 -4.73 -13.60 -5.08
C PHE A 223 -4.02 -12.55 -4.21
N LEU A 224 -2.88 -12.91 -3.59
CA LEU A 224 -2.09 -11.96 -2.80
C LEU A 224 -1.54 -10.80 -3.63
N ALA A 225 -1.16 -11.04 -4.89
CA ALA A 225 -0.73 -9.97 -5.79
C ALA A 225 -1.88 -9.02 -6.16
N LEU A 226 -3.09 -9.55 -6.37
CA LEU A 226 -4.29 -8.73 -6.60
C LEU A 226 -4.62 -7.87 -5.37
N VAL A 227 -4.57 -8.46 -4.18
CA VAL A 227 -4.77 -7.74 -2.91
C VAL A 227 -3.72 -6.64 -2.74
N ALA A 228 -2.44 -6.93 -3.00
CA ALA A 228 -1.38 -5.94 -2.91
C ALA A 228 -1.62 -4.74 -3.84
N LEU A 229 -2.06 -4.97 -5.09
CA LEU A 229 -2.39 -3.89 -6.02
C LEU A 229 -3.58 -3.04 -5.54
N ASP A 230 -4.60 -3.67 -4.97
CA ASP A 230 -5.74 -2.93 -4.41
C ASP A 230 -5.36 -2.16 -3.15
N LEU A 231 -4.47 -2.70 -2.32
CA LEU A 231 -3.95 -2.00 -1.14
C LEU A 231 -3.06 -0.83 -1.54
N GLU A 232 -2.30 -0.92 -2.62
CA GLU A 232 -1.57 0.23 -3.19
C GLU A 232 -2.52 1.33 -3.66
N ARG A 233 -3.65 0.96 -4.28
CA ARG A 233 -4.67 1.92 -4.70
C ARG A 233 -5.35 2.57 -3.49
N LEU A 234 -5.70 1.77 -2.48
CA LEU A 234 -6.27 2.23 -1.22
C LEU A 234 -5.31 3.20 -0.51
N ARG A 235 -4.04 2.81 -0.40
CA ARG A 235 -2.96 3.62 0.18
C ARG A 235 -2.93 5.00 -0.45
N ARG A 236 -2.90 5.07 -1.78
CA ARG A 236 -2.90 6.34 -2.49
C ARG A 236 -4.17 7.15 -2.19
N ALA A 237 -5.34 6.54 -2.26
CA ALA A 237 -6.61 7.23 -2.01
C ALA A 237 -6.70 7.83 -0.61
N LEU A 238 -6.21 7.10 0.41
CA LEU A 238 -6.19 7.54 1.80
C LEU A 238 -5.13 8.62 2.04
N LEU A 239 -3.88 8.40 1.59
CA LEU A 239 -2.79 9.35 1.79
C LEU A 239 -3.00 10.67 1.05
N ASP A 240 -3.51 10.63 -0.18
CA ASP A 240 -3.83 11.84 -0.93
C ASP A 240 -4.85 12.70 -0.15
N ARG A 241 -5.76 12.09 0.60
CA ARG A 241 -6.75 12.82 1.41
C ARG A 241 -6.21 13.22 2.77
N ALA A 242 -5.46 12.36 3.45
CA ALA A 242 -4.89 12.67 4.76
C ALA A 242 -3.85 13.81 4.67
N LEU A 243 -3.04 13.83 3.60
CA LEU A 243 -1.98 14.82 3.42
C LEU A 243 -2.49 16.13 2.82
N PHE A 244 -3.44 16.09 1.88
CA PHE A 244 -3.89 17.29 1.16
C PHE A 244 -5.24 17.86 1.63
N ALA A 245 -6.05 17.14 2.40
CA ALA A 245 -7.26 17.72 3.00
C ALA A 245 -6.93 18.70 4.14
N ALA A 246 -5.81 18.49 4.86
CA ALA A 246 -5.34 19.42 5.89
C ALA A 246 -4.94 20.79 5.30
N ALA A 247 -4.41 20.81 4.07
CA ALA A 247 -4.00 22.04 3.39
C ALA A 247 -5.18 22.90 2.90
N GLY A 248 -6.36 22.31 2.71
CA GLY A 248 -7.57 23.02 2.27
C GLY A 248 -8.48 23.52 3.41
N ALA A 249 -8.17 23.17 4.66
CA ALA A 249 -8.99 23.49 5.83
C ALA A 249 -8.53 24.75 6.59
N ALA A 250 -7.56 25.51 6.07
CA ALA A 250 -7.23 26.83 6.59
C ALA A 250 -7.86 27.94 5.71
N PRO A 251 -9.12 28.33 5.98
CA PRO A 251 -9.57 29.69 5.78
C PRO A 251 -9.81 30.34 7.16
N GLY A 252 -9.11 31.42 7.46
CA GLY A 252 -9.53 32.36 8.51
C GLY A 252 -8.68 32.40 9.78
N SER A 253 -7.37 32.63 9.65
CA SER A 253 -6.62 33.35 10.67
C SER A 253 -5.50 34.16 10.02
N GLU A 254 -5.86 35.04 9.09
CA GLU A 254 -5.05 36.24 8.89
C GLU A 254 -5.48 37.21 10.01
N PRO A 255 -4.56 37.69 10.86
CA PRO A 255 -4.90 38.77 11.76
C PRO A 255 -5.24 39.98 10.90
N GLU A 256 -6.47 40.48 11.04
CA GLU A 256 -6.87 41.79 10.54
C GLU A 256 -5.78 42.80 10.95
N PRO A 257 -5.19 43.55 10.00
CA PRO A 257 -4.38 44.68 10.38
C PRO A 257 -5.32 45.68 11.06
N ASP A 258 -5.04 45.96 12.32
CA ASP A 258 -5.66 46.97 13.15
C ASP A 258 -5.51 48.34 12.48
N TRP A 259 -6.49 48.75 11.66
CA TRP A 259 -6.51 50.07 10.99
C TRP A 259 -7.47 51.07 11.65
N GLU A 260 -7.95 50.80 12.86
CA GLU A 260 -8.79 51.75 13.58
C GLU A 260 -8.00 52.64 14.55
N LEU A 261 -8.09 53.95 14.27
CA LEU A 261 -7.91 55.11 15.16
C LEU A 261 -6.53 55.79 15.19
N GLU A 262 -6.10 56.33 14.04
CA GLU A 262 -5.47 57.67 14.09
C GLU A 262 -6.59 58.72 14.00
N GLN A 263 -6.90 59.28 15.17
CA GLN A 263 -7.72 60.47 15.32
C GLN A 263 -7.05 61.63 14.57
N GLU A 264 -7.79 62.26 13.66
CA GLU A 264 -7.52 63.63 13.22
C GLU A 264 -7.43 64.56 14.44
N PRO A 265 -6.50 65.53 14.41
CA PRO A 265 -6.82 66.83 14.95
C PRO A 265 -6.63 67.92 13.91
N ASP A 266 -7.75 68.56 13.59
CA ASP A 266 -7.92 70.00 13.72
C ASP A 266 -7.06 70.88 12.81
N TRP A 267 -7.52 71.03 11.57
CA TRP A 267 -7.16 72.15 10.70
C TRP A 267 -8.45 72.78 10.18
N GLU A 268 -8.83 73.91 10.76
CA GLU A 268 -9.68 74.89 10.09
C GLU A 268 -9.01 76.27 10.08
N PRO A 269 -9.36 77.09 9.08
CA PRO A 269 -8.44 77.98 8.40
C PRO A 269 -8.68 79.43 8.80
N ASP A 270 -7.66 80.30 8.70
CA ASP A 270 -7.90 81.62 8.13
C ASP A 270 -6.65 82.47 7.90
N ARG A 271 -6.72 83.19 6.77
CA ARG A 271 -6.22 84.56 6.50
C ARG A 271 -4.76 84.78 6.10
N ILE A 272 -4.66 85.33 4.88
CA ILE A 272 -4.11 86.65 4.47
C ILE A 272 -3.27 86.42 3.19
N SER A 273 -3.86 86.57 2.00
CA SER A 273 -4.02 87.82 1.24
C SER A 273 -2.90 88.04 0.21
N THR A 274 -3.34 88.05 -1.06
CA THR A 274 -2.99 89.04 -2.12
C THR A 274 -1.53 89.24 -2.55
N ALA A 275 -1.30 89.04 -3.86
CA ALA A 275 -0.90 90.07 -4.84
C ALA A 275 0.30 89.70 -5.75
N GLY A 276 0.16 90.10 -7.02
CA GLY A 276 1.23 90.19 -8.05
C GLY A 276 1.33 88.93 -8.91
N ARG A 277 0.80 88.82 -10.14
CA ARG A 277 0.81 89.68 -11.33
C ARG A 277 2.21 89.92 -11.91
N ALA A 278 2.39 89.37 -13.11
CA ALA A 278 3.11 89.90 -14.29
C ALA A 278 4.47 89.30 -14.68
N ALA A 279 4.51 89.05 -16.01
CA ALA A 279 5.61 88.85 -16.95
C ALA A 279 6.22 87.45 -17.04
#